data_AF-A0A090MXU0-F1
#
_entry.id   AF-A0A090MXU0-F1
#
_cell.length_a   1.000
_cell.length_b   1.000
_cell.length_c   1.000
_cell.angle_alpha   90.00
_cell.angle_beta   90.00
_cell.angle_gamma   90.00
#
_symmetry.space_group_name_H-M   'P 1'
#
loop_
_entity.id
_entity.type
_entity.pdbx_description
1 polymer ?
#
loop_
_entity_poly.entity_id
_entity_poly.type
_entity_poly.pdbx_seq_one_letter_code
_entity_poly.pdbx_strand_id
1 'polypeptide(L)'
;MSQIVKSYDLELLVQDSREQWKSQYIIQVKLRNLENFKTNLTKFENIRFKNFKILYIDWDELQKQNRYSNTTLGFLLRNNTNHIYKISYTVGYYDGFTFNGLEKRNIICSFRQCDIGYVFFDKKLNYEKLNEKGKIYTVEYAVLVIVKSSSNIIVLQEVNYHKMNINIGLCPYINWVSKKGPVKFIPEDHIKDNGYFESSNGNAHIIIPFFKKSLDSNFFSCGKLKQPTLNDISIGYNLKYQNNENQYERKINPSHDNINCKNERRPG
;
A
#
# COMPACT_ATOMS: atom_id res chain seq x y z
N MET A 1 -12.83 23.39 34.59
CA MET A 1 -12.72 22.27 33.62
C MET A 1 -11.26 21.90 33.50
N SER A 2 -10.87 20.74 34.04
CA SER A 2 -9.51 20.21 33.89
C SER A 2 -9.30 19.83 32.43
N GLN A 3 -8.45 20.58 31.70
CA GLN A 3 -7.98 20.13 30.40
C GLN A 3 -7.08 18.93 30.64
N ILE A 4 -7.59 17.73 30.31
CA ILE A 4 -6.78 16.52 30.25
C ILE A 4 -5.66 16.78 29.25
N VAL A 5 -4.45 16.98 29.76
CA VAL A 5 -3.24 17.14 28.95
C VAL A 5 -2.99 15.79 28.27
N LYS A 6 -3.40 15.66 27.00
CA LYS A 6 -3.09 14.47 26.22
C LYS A 6 -1.58 14.32 26.13
N SER A 7 -1.09 13.11 26.41
CA SER A 7 0.35 12.85 26.41
C SER A 7 0.93 12.80 24.99
N TYR A 8 0.10 12.67 23.95
CA TYR A 8 0.47 12.50 22.54
C TYR A 8 -0.06 13.62 21.63
N ASP A 9 0.56 13.79 20.45
CA ASP A 9 0.14 14.77 19.43
C ASP A 9 -1.03 14.25 18.58
N LEU A 10 -1.02 12.95 18.24
CA LEU A 10 -2.11 12.26 17.56
C LEU A 10 -2.09 10.73 17.80
N GLU A 11 -3.21 10.08 17.50
CA GLU A 11 -3.31 8.63 17.38
C GLU A 11 -3.56 8.22 15.94
N LEU A 12 -2.72 7.32 15.44
CA LEU A 12 -2.93 6.66 14.15
C LEU A 12 -3.38 5.23 14.40
N LEU A 13 -4.47 4.84 13.77
CA LEU A 13 -4.95 3.47 13.81
C LEU A 13 -4.49 2.73 12.56
N VAL A 14 -3.75 1.65 12.77
CA VAL A 14 -3.34 0.70 11.74
C VAL A 14 -4.34 -0.43 11.74
N GLN A 15 -4.90 -0.76 10.58
CA GLN A 15 -5.89 -1.83 10.44
C GLN A 15 -5.58 -2.72 9.24
N ASP A 16 -6.01 -3.98 9.29
CA ASP A 16 -6.05 -4.84 8.11
C ASP A 16 -6.92 -4.20 7.01
N SER A 17 -6.46 -4.24 5.75
CA SER A 17 -7.16 -3.54 4.67
C SER A 17 -8.50 -4.17 4.27
N ARG A 18 -8.67 -5.48 4.53
CA ARG A 18 -9.88 -6.27 4.23
C ARG A 18 -10.78 -6.42 5.45
N GLU A 19 -10.21 -6.64 6.63
CA GLU A 19 -10.95 -6.93 7.87
C GLU A 19 -10.81 -5.83 8.92
N GLN A 20 -11.20 -4.61 8.51
CA GLN A 20 -10.97 -3.35 9.24
C GLN A 20 -11.47 -3.33 10.70
N TRP A 21 -12.40 -4.20 11.08
CA TRP A 21 -12.98 -4.22 12.44
C TRP A 21 -12.33 -5.26 13.37
N LYS A 22 -11.48 -6.14 12.85
CA LYS A 22 -11.03 -7.34 13.57
C LYS A 22 -9.55 -7.34 13.91
N SER A 23 -8.73 -6.62 13.16
CA SER A 23 -7.28 -6.58 13.36
C SER A 23 -6.79 -5.16 13.25
N GLN A 24 -6.42 -4.59 14.39
CA GLN A 24 -5.97 -3.22 14.47
C GLN A 24 -5.09 -2.98 15.70
N TYR A 25 -4.22 -1.99 15.60
CA TYR A 25 -3.52 -1.46 16.75
C TYR A 25 -3.35 0.07 16.60
N ILE A 26 -3.17 0.75 17.73
CA ILE A 26 -3.03 2.21 17.78
C ILE A 26 -1.56 2.57 17.97
N ILE A 27 -1.09 3.51 17.16
CA ILE A 27 0.19 4.19 17.32
C ILE A 27 -0.09 5.56 17.95
N GLN A 28 0.38 5.76 19.17
CA GLN A 28 0.39 7.07 19.81
C GLN A 28 1.64 7.84 19.37
N VAL A 29 1.44 8.91 18.60
CA VAL A 29 2.55 9.68 18.01
C VAL A 29 2.80 10.96 18.78
N LYS A 30 4.05 11.16 19.19
CA LYS A 30 4.61 12.46 19.61
C LYS A 30 5.65 12.87 18.58
N LEU A 31 5.29 13.75 17.65
CA LEU A 31 6.08 14.11 16.48
C LEU A 31 7.48 14.61 16.87
N ARG A 32 7.56 15.44 17.92
CA ARG A 32 8.84 15.94 18.45
C ARG A 32 9.77 14.83 18.97
N ASN A 33 9.20 13.75 19.50
CA ASN A 33 9.92 12.63 20.09
C ASN A 33 10.26 11.53 19.07
N LEU A 34 9.74 11.59 17.85
CA LEU A 34 10.14 10.65 16.79
C LEU A 34 11.64 10.77 16.51
N GLU A 35 12.24 9.66 16.10
CA GLU A 35 13.62 9.61 15.66
C GLU A 35 13.82 10.53 14.45
N ASN A 36 14.94 11.28 14.43
CA ASN A 36 15.32 12.08 13.28
C ASN A 36 15.76 11.16 12.13
N PHE A 37 15.22 11.37 10.93
CA PHE A 37 15.68 10.65 9.76
C PHE A 37 17.03 11.23 9.30
N LYS A 38 18.10 10.43 9.39
CA LYS A 38 19.45 10.85 8.99
C LYS A 38 19.58 10.86 7.47
N THR A 39 19.49 12.03 6.87
CA THR A 39 19.67 12.22 5.43
C THR A 39 20.12 13.64 5.11
N ASN A 40 20.77 13.81 3.95
CA ASN A 40 21.11 15.14 3.40
C ASN A 40 19.94 15.77 2.64
N LEU A 41 18.83 15.05 2.46
CA LEU A 41 17.63 15.57 1.81
C LEU A 41 16.94 16.62 2.68
N THR A 42 16.83 17.83 2.15
CA THR A 42 16.18 18.97 2.82
C THR A 42 14.84 19.34 2.21
N LYS A 43 14.45 18.69 1.10
CA LYS A 43 13.19 18.93 0.40
C LYS A 43 12.72 17.72 -0.40
N PHE A 44 11.43 17.71 -0.71
CA PHE A 44 10.79 16.83 -1.68
C PHE A 44 9.81 17.66 -2.51
N GLU A 45 9.97 17.62 -3.85
CA GLU A 45 9.19 18.47 -4.75
C GLU A 45 9.26 19.96 -4.32
N ASN A 46 8.10 20.55 -4.05
CA ASN A 46 7.92 21.92 -3.60
C ASN A 46 7.88 22.07 -2.06
N ILE A 47 8.22 21.02 -1.30
CA ILE A 47 8.15 21.00 0.17
C ILE A 47 9.55 20.96 0.77
N ARG A 48 9.91 21.97 1.57
CA ARG A 48 11.10 21.99 2.41
C ARG A 48 10.81 21.39 3.79
N PHE A 49 11.76 20.66 4.32
CA PHE A 49 11.64 19.98 5.60
C PHE A 49 12.21 20.84 6.72
N LYS A 50 11.38 21.20 7.71
CA LYS A 50 11.86 21.83 8.94
C LYS A 50 12.37 20.79 9.93
N ASN A 51 11.55 19.79 10.21
CA ASN A 51 11.90 18.64 11.05
C ASN A 51 11.65 17.36 10.27
N PHE A 52 12.69 16.57 10.02
CA PHE A 52 12.57 15.32 9.28
C PHE A 52 12.67 14.13 10.23
N LYS A 53 11.58 13.38 10.36
CA LYS A 53 11.42 12.25 11.26
C LYS A 53 11.18 10.95 10.51
N ILE A 54 11.27 9.84 11.22
CA ILE A 54 10.87 8.52 10.73
C ILE A 54 9.85 7.88 11.68
N LEU A 55 8.90 7.16 11.10
CA LEU A 55 7.89 6.37 11.81
C LEU A 55 7.84 4.97 11.20
N TYR A 56 7.84 3.96 12.06
CA TYR A 56 7.76 2.56 11.67
C TYR A 56 6.36 2.02 11.92
N ILE A 57 5.76 1.41 10.90
CA ILE A 57 4.58 0.55 11.03
C ILE A 57 5.07 -0.86 11.36
N ASP A 58 4.62 -1.41 12.48
CA ASP A 58 4.95 -2.77 12.90
C ASP A 58 3.94 -3.73 12.28
N TRP A 59 4.35 -4.38 11.19
CA TRP A 59 3.52 -5.33 10.48
C TRP A 59 3.23 -6.59 11.32
N ASP A 60 4.22 -7.03 12.10
CA ASP A 60 4.10 -8.24 12.89
C ASP A 60 3.10 -8.02 14.04
N GLU A 61 3.03 -6.81 14.59
CA GLU A 61 1.98 -6.44 15.55
C GLU A 61 0.59 -6.49 14.92
N LEU A 62 0.41 -5.99 13.70
CA LEU A 62 -0.88 -6.11 13.00
C LEU A 62 -1.29 -7.58 12.79
N GLN A 63 -0.32 -8.44 12.46
CA GLN A 63 -0.56 -9.87 12.26
C GLN A 63 -1.02 -10.58 13.53
N LYS A 64 -0.43 -10.26 14.69
CA LYS A 64 -0.84 -10.84 15.99
C LYS A 64 -2.28 -10.52 16.37
N GLN A 65 -2.78 -9.36 15.95
CA GLN A 65 -4.16 -8.95 16.23
C GLN A 65 -5.19 -9.68 15.35
N ASN A 66 -4.74 -10.47 14.36
CA ASN A 66 -5.63 -11.25 13.51
C ASN A 66 -5.98 -12.60 14.14
N ARG A 67 -7.04 -12.58 14.96
CA ARG A 67 -7.53 -13.77 15.67
C ARG A 67 -8.42 -14.69 14.82
N TYR A 68 -8.89 -14.22 13.67
CA TYR A 68 -9.95 -14.89 12.89
C TYR A 68 -9.50 -15.33 11.50
N SER A 69 -8.52 -14.65 10.92
CA SER A 69 -7.87 -15.04 9.67
C SER A 69 -6.42 -15.37 9.94
N ASN A 70 -5.94 -16.45 9.32
CA ASN A 70 -4.52 -16.82 9.37
C ASN A 70 -3.63 -15.85 8.56
N THR A 71 -4.24 -14.90 7.86
CA THR A 71 -3.53 -14.02 6.93
C THR A 71 -4.03 -12.58 7.05
N THR A 72 -3.11 -11.67 7.37
CA THR A 72 -3.32 -10.22 7.27
C THR A 72 -3.06 -9.76 5.84
N LEU A 73 -3.97 -8.97 5.28
CA LEU A 73 -3.97 -8.60 3.87
C LEU A 73 -3.75 -7.09 3.70
N GLY A 74 -2.50 -6.70 3.51
CA GLY A 74 -2.09 -5.30 3.52
C GLY A 74 -2.54 -4.55 4.78
N PHE A 75 -2.50 -3.23 4.74
CA PHE A 75 -3.01 -2.40 5.83
C PHE A 75 -3.55 -1.06 5.34
N LEU A 76 -4.29 -0.41 6.22
CA LEU A 76 -4.64 1.00 6.11
C LEU A 76 -4.23 1.72 7.39
N LEU A 77 -3.92 3.00 7.25
CA LEU A 77 -3.59 3.91 8.33
C LEU A 77 -4.62 5.04 8.30
N ARG A 78 -5.34 5.20 9.41
CA ARG A 78 -6.36 6.25 9.58
C ARG A 78 -6.09 7.05 10.83
N ASN A 79 -6.56 8.30 10.84
CA ASN A 79 -6.56 9.08 12.07
C ASN A 79 -7.63 8.56 13.04
N ASN A 80 -7.29 8.44 14.33
CA ASN A 80 -8.20 7.99 15.37
C ASN A 80 -8.72 9.13 16.28
N THR A 81 -8.11 10.33 16.20
CA THR A 81 -8.39 11.41 17.16
C THR A 81 -8.43 12.78 16.50
N ASN A 82 -9.22 13.70 17.05
CA ASN A 82 -9.09 15.11 16.70
C ASN A 82 -7.70 15.62 17.09
N HIS A 83 -6.98 16.17 16.11
CA HIS A 83 -5.65 16.72 16.26
C HIS A 83 -5.56 18.10 15.57
N ILE A 84 -4.55 18.87 15.93
CA ILE A 84 -4.36 20.24 15.42
C ILE A 84 -3.66 20.29 14.05
N TYR A 85 -3.10 19.18 13.58
CA TYR A 85 -2.37 19.12 12.32
C TYR A 85 -3.30 18.84 11.14
N LYS A 86 -2.94 19.36 9.98
CA LYS A 86 -3.39 18.88 8.67
C LYS A 86 -2.34 17.89 8.19
N ILE A 87 -2.79 16.69 7.81
CA ILE A 87 -1.90 15.57 7.50
C ILE A 87 -1.99 15.29 6.02
N SER A 88 -0.92 15.61 5.30
CA SER A 88 -0.83 15.35 3.86
C SER A 88 0.17 14.22 3.61
N TYR A 89 -0.04 13.38 2.61
CA TYR A 89 0.87 12.28 2.31
C TYR A 89 1.10 12.15 0.81
N THR A 90 2.27 11.62 0.43
CA THR A 90 2.57 11.27 -0.96
C THR A 90 1.69 10.11 -1.39
N VAL A 91 0.94 10.32 -2.47
CA VAL A 91 0.05 9.29 -2.99
C VAL A 91 0.82 8.37 -3.93
N GLY A 92 0.39 7.11 -3.99
CA GLY A 92 0.74 6.22 -5.08
C GLY A 92 0.14 6.67 -6.40
N TYR A 93 -0.60 5.77 -7.06
CA TYR A 93 -1.03 5.92 -8.44
C TYR A 93 -2.16 6.96 -8.70
N TYR A 94 -2.76 7.58 -7.68
CA TYR A 94 -4.09 8.18 -7.84
C TYR A 94 -4.12 9.60 -8.47
N ASP A 95 -4.88 9.75 -9.57
CA ASP A 95 -5.46 10.97 -10.17
C ASP A 95 -4.56 12.21 -10.37
N GLY A 96 -3.25 12.03 -10.59
CA GLY A 96 -2.36 13.13 -10.99
C GLY A 96 -2.01 14.13 -9.87
N PHE A 97 -2.49 13.91 -8.65
CA PHE A 97 -2.06 14.68 -7.47
C PHE A 97 -0.80 14.08 -6.86
N THR A 98 0.10 14.94 -6.38
CA THR A 98 1.31 14.49 -5.67
C THR A 98 0.99 14.17 -4.22
N PHE A 99 0.06 14.92 -3.63
CA PHE A 99 -0.33 14.80 -2.23
C PHE A 99 -1.83 14.59 -2.06
N ASN A 100 -2.22 13.82 -1.05
CA ASN A 100 -3.60 13.73 -0.57
C ASN A 100 -3.64 13.98 0.94
N GLY A 101 -4.83 14.22 1.49
CA GLY A 101 -5.05 14.51 2.90
C GLY A 101 -5.61 13.31 3.63
N LEU A 102 -5.10 13.02 4.82
CA LEU A 102 -5.65 11.99 5.71
C LEU A 102 -7.08 12.32 6.15
N GLU A 103 -7.46 13.60 6.10
CA GLU A 103 -8.83 14.08 6.31
C GLU A 103 -9.81 13.69 5.19
N LYS A 104 -9.31 13.34 4.00
CA LYS A 104 -10.12 12.91 2.86
C LYS A 104 -10.07 11.41 2.65
N ARG A 105 -8.87 10.82 2.77
CA ARG A 105 -8.64 9.41 2.46
C ARG A 105 -7.55 8.83 3.37
N ASN A 106 -7.78 7.59 3.81
CA ASN A 106 -6.79 6.81 4.54
C ASN A 106 -5.54 6.57 3.69
N ILE A 107 -4.38 6.49 4.33
CA ILE A 107 -3.17 5.95 3.70
C ILE A 107 -3.39 4.43 3.60
N ILE A 108 -3.26 3.87 2.40
CA ILE A 108 -3.51 2.44 2.16
C ILE A 108 -2.22 1.80 1.67
N CYS A 109 -1.95 0.57 2.07
CA CYS A 109 -0.99 -0.32 1.43
C CYS A 109 -1.67 -1.68 1.19
N SER A 110 -2.26 -1.85 0.01
CA SER A 110 -3.08 -2.99 -0.38
C SER A 110 -2.85 -3.34 -1.85
N PHE A 111 -3.51 -4.36 -2.37
CA PHE A 111 -3.38 -4.73 -3.79
C PHE A 111 -3.70 -3.60 -4.78
N ARG A 112 -4.44 -2.57 -4.35
CA ARG A 112 -4.83 -1.43 -5.21
C ARG A 112 -3.78 -0.33 -5.32
N GLN A 113 -3.07 -0.05 -4.23
CA GLN A 113 -2.05 0.99 -4.15
C GLN A 113 -1.32 0.90 -2.80
N CYS A 114 -0.14 1.50 -2.73
CA CYS A 114 0.58 1.70 -1.48
C CYS A 114 1.08 3.16 -1.34
N ASP A 115 0.47 3.88 -0.40
CA ASP A 115 0.68 5.32 -0.13
C ASP A 115 1.72 5.58 0.97
N ILE A 116 2.50 4.58 1.35
CA ILE A 116 3.59 4.78 2.31
C ILE A 116 4.71 5.61 1.68
N GLY A 117 5.48 6.31 2.51
CA GLY A 117 6.45 7.27 2.05
C GLY A 117 6.43 8.52 2.92
N TYR A 118 6.38 9.70 2.30
CA TYR A 118 6.38 10.94 3.06
C TYR A 118 4.98 11.31 3.52
N VAL A 119 4.88 11.62 4.81
CA VAL A 119 3.70 12.18 5.47
C VAL A 119 4.10 13.50 6.12
N PHE A 120 3.39 14.56 5.78
CA PHE A 120 3.63 15.92 6.22
C PHE A 120 2.58 16.34 7.24
N PHE A 121 3.04 16.91 8.35
CA PHE A 121 2.20 17.42 9.42
C PHE A 121 2.44 18.92 9.54
N ASP A 122 1.38 19.71 9.35
CA ASP A 122 1.44 21.16 9.44
C ASP A 122 0.12 21.71 9.98
N LYS A 123 0.14 22.73 10.84
CA LYS A 123 -1.09 23.27 11.44
C LYS A 123 -1.93 24.09 10.45
N LYS A 124 -1.33 24.56 9.36
CA LYS A 124 -1.97 25.50 8.40
C LYS A 124 -2.06 24.94 6.98
N LEU A 125 -1.05 24.19 6.54
CA LEU A 125 -0.92 23.66 5.19
C LEU A 125 -1.60 22.28 5.06
N ASN A 126 -2.61 22.16 4.18
CA ASN A 126 -3.22 20.89 3.79
C ASN A 126 -2.73 20.46 2.39
N TYR A 127 -3.12 19.27 1.96
CA TYR A 127 -2.72 18.68 0.69
C TYR A 127 -3.09 19.57 -0.52
N GLU A 128 -4.22 20.28 -0.49
CA GLU A 128 -4.63 21.21 -1.56
C GLU A 128 -3.59 22.31 -1.77
N LYS A 129 -3.19 22.97 -0.68
CA LYS A 129 -2.13 23.99 -0.72
C LYS A 129 -0.81 23.40 -1.20
N LEU A 130 -0.45 22.20 -0.73
CA LEU A 130 0.80 21.56 -1.12
C LEU A 130 0.83 21.16 -2.60
N ASN A 131 -0.32 20.94 -3.24
CA ASN A 131 -0.42 20.67 -4.68
C ASN A 131 -0.45 21.96 -5.55
N GLU A 132 -0.45 23.17 -4.97
CA GLU A 132 -0.35 24.42 -5.74
C GLU A 132 1.00 24.52 -6.46
N LYS A 133 0.97 24.68 -7.80
CA LYS A 133 2.17 24.81 -8.62
C LYS A 133 2.87 26.16 -8.41
N GLY A 134 4.20 26.16 -8.50
CA GLY A 134 5.02 27.38 -8.51
C GLY A 134 5.33 27.99 -7.13
N LYS A 135 4.81 27.42 -6.04
CA LYS A 135 5.09 27.85 -4.66
C LYS A 135 5.92 26.81 -3.92
N ILE A 136 6.85 27.27 -3.11
CA ILE A 136 7.64 26.42 -2.20
C ILE A 136 7.09 26.60 -0.79
N TYR A 137 6.75 25.48 -0.15
CA TYR A 137 6.23 25.44 1.21
C TYR A 137 7.29 24.88 2.16
N THR A 138 7.25 25.30 3.42
CA THR A 138 8.02 24.66 4.50
C THR A 138 7.03 24.09 5.49
N VAL A 139 7.09 22.78 5.72
CA VAL A 139 6.19 22.08 6.64
C VAL A 139 6.83 21.93 8.02
N GLU A 140 6.03 21.95 9.08
CA GLU A 140 6.52 21.77 10.45
C GLU A 140 7.22 20.43 10.64
N TYR A 141 6.63 19.33 10.17
CA TYR A 141 7.23 18.00 10.18
C TYR A 141 7.05 17.30 8.84
N ALA A 142 8.13 16.72 8.34
CA ALA A 142 8.11 15.66 7.34
C ALA A 142 8.44 14.35 8.05
N VAL A 143 7.61 13.33 7.87
CA VAL A 143 7.78 12.01 8.50
C VAL A 143 7.85 10.97 7.39
N LEU A 144 8.96 10.24 7.33
CA LEU A 144 9.05 9.05 6.49
C LEU A 144 8.35 7.89 7.21
N VAL A 145 7.25 7.39 6.64
CA VAL A 145 6.53 6.22 7.13
C VAL A 145 6.96 5.00 6.33
N ILE A 146 7.51 4.00 7.03
CA ILE A 146 7.99 2.73 6.45
C ILE A 146 7.54 1.55 7.30
N VAL A 147 7.65 0.34 6.75
CA VAL A 147 7.16 -0.89 7.38
C VAL A 147 8.30 -1.73 7.91
N LYS A 148 8.16 -2.19 9.14
CA LYS A 148 9.02 -3.17 9.79
C LYS A 148 8.29 -4.50 9.84
N SER A 149 8.90 -5.55 9.30
CA SER A 149 8.44 -6.94 9.42
C SER A 149 9.62 -7.89 9.61
N SER A 150 9.47 -8.87 10.49
CA SER A 150 10.44 -9.96 10.66
C SER A 150 10.47 -10.92 9.47
N SER A 151 9.32 -11.18 8.85
CA SER A 151 9.22 -12.08 7.69
C SER A 151 9.70 -11.45 6.38
N ASN A 152 9.79 -10.12 6.33
CA ASN A 152 9.99 -9.34 5.10
C ASN A 152 8.98 -9.70 3.99
N ILE A 153 7.76 -10.10 4.37
CA ILE A 153 6.68 -10.44 3.44
C ILE A 153 5.42 -9.68 3.83
N ILE A 154 4.77 -9.05 2.84
CA ILE A 154 3.40 -8.56 2.96
C ILE A 154 2.54 -9.27 1.94
N VAL A 155 1.51 -9.94 2.44
CA VAL A 155 0.49 -10.60 1.62
C VAL A 155 -0.60 -9.59 1.29
N LEU A 156 -0.95 -9.47 0.02
CA LEU A 156 -1.99 -8.55 -0.46
C LEU A 156 -3.35 -9.21 -0.57
N GLN A 157 -3.38 -10.48 -0.96
CA GLN A 157 -4.59 -11.30 -1.03
C GLN A 157 -4.25 -12.78 -0.98
N GLU A 158 -5.24 -13.60 -0.66
CA GLU A 158 -5.19 -15.04 -0.87
C GLU A 158 -5.91 -15.39 -2.16
N VAL A 159 -5.26 -16.20 -3.00
CA VAL A 159 -5.78 -16.60 -4.30
C VAL A 159 -5.85 -18.11 -4.36
N ASN A 160 -7.00 -18.64 -4.76
CA ASN A 160 -7.14 -20.07 -5.00
C ASN A 160 -6.22 -20.48 -6.16
N TYR A 161 -5.62 -21.65 -6.07
CA TYR A 161 -4.70 -22.16 -7.07
C TYR A 161 -5.01 -23.64 -7.34
N HIS A 162 -5.08 -23.99 -8.61
CA HIS A 162 -5.11 -25.37 -9.08
C HIS A 162 -4.24 -25.47 -10.34
N LYS A 163 -3.53 -26.60 -10.51
CA LYS A 163 -2.55 -26.80 -11.60
C LYS A 163 -3.15 -26.62 -13.00
N MET A 164 -4.45 -26.90 -13.17
CA MET A 164 -5.19 -26.77 -14.43
C MET A 164 -6.04 -25.50 -14.52
N ASN A 165 -6.18 -24.75 -13.41
CA ASN A 165 -7.02 -23.55 -13.35
C ASN A 165 -6.19 -22.37 -12.85
N ILE A 166 -5.38 -21.82 -13.75
CA ILE A 166 -4.50 -20.69 -13.48
C ILE A 166 -5.34 -19.43 -13.42
N ASN A 167 -5.37 -18.79 -12.25
CA ASN A 167 -6.03 -17.50 -12.09
C ASN A 167 -5.16 -16.39 -12.64
N ILE A 168 -5.78 -15.49 -13.40
CA ILE A 168 -5.16 -14.24 -13.84
C ILE A 168 -5.54 -13.16 -12.84
N GLY A 169 -4.56 -12.37 -12.41
CA GLY A 169 -4.76 -11.32 -11.43
C GLY A 169 -3.89 -10.10 -11.67
N LEU A 170 -4.13 -9.07 -10.88
CA LEU A 170 -3.32 -7.85 -10.87
C LEU A 170 -2.13 -8.05 -9.95
N CYS A 171 -0.92 -7.78 -10.43
CA CYS A 171 0.24 -7.58 -9.57
C CYS A 171 0.57 -6.09 -9.47
N PRO A 172 1.00 -5.60 -8.29
CA PRO A 172 1.70 -4.33 -8.18
C PRO A 172 2.83 -4.19 -9.20
N TYR A 173 3.03 -2.97 -9.69
CA TYR A 173 4.11 -2.61 -10.59
C TYR A 173 4.73 -1.26 -10.18
N ILE A 174 5.57 -0.67 -11.02
CA ILE A 174 6.48 0.43 -10.65
C ILE A 174 5.80 1.64 -10.00
N ASN A 175 4.57 1.98 -10.40
CA ASN A 175 3.83 3.13 -9.87
C ASN A 175 2.74 2.74 -8.84
N TRP A 176 2.77 1.50 -8.33
CA TRP A 176 1.92 1.08 -7.21
C TRP A 176 2.19 1.90 -5.93
N VAL A 177 3.45 2.34 -5.78
CA VAL A 177 3.89 3.34 -4.79
C VAL A 177 4.14 4.70 -5.46
N SER A 178 4.31 5.75 -4.65
CA SER A 178 4.55 7.10 -5.17
C SER A 178 5.79 7.14 -6.09
N LYS A 179 5.59 7.55 -7.35
CA LYS A 179 6.64 7.58 -8.39
C LYS A 179 7.90 8.32 -7.96
N LYS A 180 7.73 9.42 -7.23
CA LYS A 180 8.83 10.30 -6.80
C LYS A 180 9.29 10.05 -5.37
N GLY A 181 8.51 9.31 -4.58
CA GLY A 181 8.77 9.06 -3.16
C GLY A 181 10.05 8.27 -2.88
N PRO A 182 10.46 8.20 -1.61
CA PRO A 182 11.69 7.52 -1.17
C PRO A 182 11.54 5.99 -1.15
N VAL A 183 10.31 5.50 -1.13
CA VAL A 183 9.97 4.08 -1.23
C VAL A 183 9.75 3.76 -2.69
N LYS A 184 10.30 2.64 -3.17
CA LYS A 184 10.17 2.19 -4.55
C LYS A 184 9.62 0.77 -4.61
N PHE A 185 8.86 0.46 -5.64
CA PHE A 185 8.47 -0.90 -5.94
C PHE A 185 9.27 -1.42 -7.14
N ILE A 186 9.94 -2.56 -6.95
CA ILE A 186 10.75 -3.21 -7.99
C ILE A 186 10.09 -4.55 -8.34
N PRO A 187 9.46 -4.67 -9.52
CA PRO A 187 8.87 -5.92 -9.97
C PRO A 187 9.90 -7.05 -10.05
N GLU A 188 9.48 -8.28 -9.81
CA GLU A 188 10.32 -9.47 -10.04
C GLU A 188 10.60 -9.67 -11.54
N ASP A 189 11.70 -10.35 -11.88
CA ASP A 189 12.11 -10.48 -13.28
C ASP A 189 11.09 -11.23 -14.15
N HIS A 190 10.43 -12.26 -13.61
CA HIS A 190 9.37 -13.00 -14.30
C HIS A 190 8.06 -12.20 -14.50
N ILE A 191 7.96 -11.01 -13.91
CA ILE A 191 6.82 -10.09 -14.00
C ILE A 191 7.12 -9.01 -15.05
N LYS A 192 8.37 -8.57 -15.13
CA LYS A 192 8.80 -7.53 -16.07
C LYS A 192 8.50 -7.97 -17.50
N ASP A 193 7.75 -7.13 -18.22
CA ASP A 193 7.42 -7.29 -19.63
C ASP A 193 6.70 -8.61 -19.99
N ASN A 194 6.14 -9.31 -19.00
CA ASN A 194 5.54 -10.63 -19.14
C ASN A 194 4.04 -10.64 -18.77
N GLY A 195 3.33 -9.59 -19.16
CA GLY A 195 1.93 -9.39 -18.81
C GLY A 195 1.28 -8.27 -19.61
N TYR A 196 0.05 -7.94 -19.23
CA TYR A 196 -0.72 -6.87 -19.88
C TYR A 196 -0.81 -5.65 -18.97
N PHE A 197 -0.54 -4.46 -19.53
CA PHE A 197 -0.69 -3.20 -18.82
C PHE A 197 -1.99 -2.51 -19.19
N GLU A 198 -2.68 -1.98 -18.19
CA GLU A 198 -3.76 -1.02 -18.41
C GLU A 198 -3.14 0.38 -18.45
N SER A 199 -3.23 1.07 -19.58
CA SER A 199 -2.57 2.37 -19.76
C SER A 199 -3.17 3.48 -18.89
N SER A 200 -4.48 3.41 -18.62
CA SER A 200 -5.19 4.30 -17.68
C SER A 200 -4.79 4.10 -16.22
N ASN A 201 -3.95 3.09 -16.00
CA ASN A 201 -3.10 2.66 -14.91
C ASN A 201 -1.79 3.37 -14.57
N GLY A 202 -1.26 4.12 -15.53
CA GLY A 202 0.10 4.66 -15.46
C GLY A 202 1.13 3.64 -14.98
N ASN A 203 0.99 2.35 -15.30
CA ASN A 203 1.86 1.26 -14.87
C ASN A 203 1.92 1.03 -13.35
N ALA A 204 0.80 1.23 -12.65
CA ALA A 204 0.67 0.85 -11.25
C ALA A 204 0.43 -0.65 -11.07
N HIS A 205 -0.15 -1.30 -12.07
CA HIS A 205 -0.38 -2.75 -12.05
C HIS A 205 -0.06 -3.38 -13.40
N ILE A 206 0.23 -4.67 -13.35
CA ILE A 206 0.35 -5.54 -14.51
C ILE A 206 -0.58 -6.75 -14.31
N ILE A 207 -1.29 -7.15 -15.36
CA ILE A 207 -2.17 -8.32 -15.36
C ILE A 207 -1.34 -9.54 -15.79
N ILE A 208 -1.31 -10.57 -14.95
CA ILE A 208 -0.51 -11.77 -15.17
C ILE A 208 -1.16 -13.03 -14.58
N PRO A 209 -0.80 -14.23 -15.06
CA PRO A 209 -1.15 -15.48 -14.42
C PRO A 209 -0.42 -15.65 -13.08
N PHE A 210 -1.13 -16.14 -12.06
CA PHE A 210 -0.55 -16.55 -10.79
C PHE A 210 -0.22 -18.05 -10.84
N PHE A 211 1.05 -18.37 -10.62
CA PHE A 211 1.56 -19.74 -10.67
C PHE A 211 2.53 -20.01 -9.53
N LYS A 212 2.73 -21.29 -9.20
CA LYS A 212 3.76 -21.68 -8.25
C LYS A 212 5.14 -21.64 -8.91
N LYS A 213 6.09 -20.89 -8.33
CA LYS A 213 7.50 -20.93 -8.75
C LYS A 213 8.17 -22.27 -8.42
N SER A 214 7.75 -22.92 -7.35
CA SER A 214 8.21 -24.25 -6.92
C SER A 214 7.05 -25.00 -6.25
N LEU A 215 7.15 -26.32 -6.14
CA LEU A 215 6.13 -27.16 -5.50
C LEU A 215 5.82 -26.70 -4.06
N ASP A 216 6.88 -26.29 -3.34
CA ASP A 216 6.83 -25.91 -1.93
C ASP A 216 6.46 -24.44 -1.69
N SER A 217 6.53 -23.58 -2.71
CA SER A 217 6.15 -22.17 -2.54
C SER A 217 4.64 -22.00 -2.66
N ASN A 218 4.02 -21.58 -1.56
CA ASN A 218 2.64 -21.08 -1.56
C ASN A 218 2.59 -19.55 -1.64
N PHE A 219 3.71 -18.87 -1.93
CA PHE A 219 3.75 -17.42 -2.08
C PHE A 219 4.16 -17.05 -3.52
N PHE A 220 3.33 -16.23 -4.15
CA PHE A 220 3.59 -15.64 -5.45
C PHE A 220 4.04 -14.19 -5.27
N SER A 221 5.33 -13.93 -5.49
CA SER A 221 5.92 -12.59 -5.39
C SER A 221 5.70 -11.79 -6.67
N CYS A 222 5.12 -10.60 -6.55
CA CYS A 222 5.05 -9.63 -7.64
C CYS A 222 6.32 -8.77 -7.73
N GLY A 223 7.02 -8.58 -6.61
CA GLY A 223 8.09 -7.61 -6.51
C GLY A 223 8.52 -7.33 -5.08
N LYS A 224 9.46 -6.40 -4.96
CA LYS A 224 10.03 -5.96 -3.70
C LYS A 224 9.74 -4.48 -3.47
N LEU A 225 9.27 -4.18 -2.27
CA LEU A 225 9.15 -2.85 -1.73
C LEU A 225 10.51 -2.45 -1.13
N LYS A 226 11.22 -1.57 -1.82
CA LYS A 226 12.51 -0.99 -1.42
C LYS A 226 12.28 0.15 -0.44
N GLN A 227 12.95 0.08 0.71
CA GLN A 227 12.86 1.09 1.77
C GLN A 227 14.27 1.67 2.05
N PRO A 228 14.40 2.95 2.45
CA PRO A 228 15.72 3.56 2.63
C PRO A 228 16.57 3.00 3.78
N THR A 229 15.95 2.51 4.87
CA THR A 229 16.65 2.16 6.13
C THR A 229 16.34 0.76 6.65
N LEU A 230 15.43 0.03 6.00
CA LEU A 230 15.03 -1.32 6.37
C LEU A 230 15.19 -2.25 5.18
N ASN A 231 15.16 -3.55 5.48
CA ASN A 231 15.17 -4.58 4.45
C ASN A 231 14.02 -4.40 3.46
N ASP A 232 14.26 -4.90 2.25
CA ASP A 232 13.23 -5.03 1.24
C ASP A 232 12.14 -5.97 1.72
N ILE A 233 10.90 -5.63 1.39
CA ILE A 233 9.75 -6.48 1.69
C ILE A 233 9.23 -7.08 0.38
N SER A 234 9.12 -8.41 0.34
CA SER A 234 8.47 -9.11 -0.77
C SER A 234 6.96 -8.90 -0.69
N ILE A 235 6.37 -8.47 -1.80
CA ILE A 235 4.94 -8.16 -1.91
C ILE A 235 4.30 -9.15 -2.86
N GLY A 236 3.17 -9.73 -2.47
CA GLY A 236 2.55 -10.75 -3.30
C GLY A 236 1.31 -11.39 -2.71
N TYR A 237 1.07 -12.62 -3.14
CA TYR A 237 -0.16 -13.35 -2.90
C TYR A 237 0.12 -14.71 -2.28
N ASN A 238 -0.72 -15.10 -1.31
CA ASN A 238 -0.74 -16.48 -0.82
C ASN A 238 -1.60 -17.33 -1.76
N LEU A 239 -1.04 -18.41 -2.28
CA LEU A 239 -1.70 -19.39 -3.13
C LEU A 239 -2.31 -20.50 -2.26
N LYS A 240 -3.64 -20.60 -2.27
CA LYS A 240 -4.39 -21.65 -1.56
C LYS A 240 -4.77 -22.76 -2.53
N TYR A 241 -4.18 -23.94 -2.34
CA TYR A 241 -4.50 -25.08 -3.21
C TYR A 241 -5.96 -25.50 -3.04
N GLN A 242 -6.65 -25.75 -4.15
CA GLN A 242 -7.99 -26.35 -4.15
C GLN A 242 -7.95 -27.65 -4.96
N ASN A 243 -8.47 -28.73 -4.36
CA ASN A 243 -8.53 -30.05 -5.01
C ASN A 243 -9.63 -30.17 -6.07
N ASN A 244 -10.55 -29.19 -6.14
CA ASN A 244 -11.70 -29.29 -7.00
C ASN A 244 -11.31 -28.84 -8.42
N GLU A 245 -11.34 -29.76 -9.37
CA GLU A 245 -11.44 -29.39 -10.78
C GLU A 245 -12.78 -28.67 -10.96
N ASN A 246 -12.73 -27.38 -11.32
CA ASN A 246 -13.94 -26.68 -11.70
C ASN A 246 -14.53 -27.40 -12.92
N GLN A 247 -15.80 -27.81 -12.83
CA GLN A 247 -16.52 -28.35 -13.98
C GLN A 247 -16.75 -27.19 -14.96
N TYR A 248 -16.00 -27.18 -16.06
CA TYR A 248 -16.20 -26.21 -17.12
C TYR A 248 -17.42 -26.62 -17.95
N GLU A 249 -18.35 -25.69 -18.20
CA GLU A 249 -19.53 -25.93 -19.06
C GLU A 249 -19.13 -26.32 -20.49
N ARG A 250 -17.96 -25.87 -20.95
CA ARG A 250 -17.39 -26.20 -22.26
C ARG A 250 -15.87 -26.07 -22.28
N LYS A 251 -15.22 -26.81 -23.18
CA LYS A 251 -13.81 -26.57 -23.54
C LYS A 251 -13.72 -25.28 -24.36
N ILE A 252 -12.79 -24.40 -23.99
CA ILE A 252 -12.45 -23.19 -24.75
C ILE A 252 -11.11 -23.45 -25.45
N ASN A 253 -11.04 -23.14 -26.74
CA ASN A 253 -9.82 -23.12 -27.53
C ASN A 253 -9.40 -21.65 -27.75
N PRO A 254 -8.46 -21.09 -26.99
CA PRO A 254 -8.11 -19.66 -27.06
C PRO A 254 -7.61 -19.21 -28.44
N SER A 255 -7.14 -20.14 -29.26
CA SER A 255 -6.64 -19.85 -30.62
C SER A 255 -7.75 -19.78 -31.67
N HIS A 256 -8.95 -20.28 -31.37
CA HIS A 256 -10.05 -20.40 -32.34
C HIS A 256 -11.36 -19.78 -31.82
N ASP A 257 -11.52 -19.69 -30.50
CA ASP A 257 -12.74 -19.21 -29.87
C ASP A 257 -12.66 -17.72 -29.60
N ASN A 258 -13.65 -16.97 -30.08
CA ASN A 258 -13.84 -15.58 -29.69
C ASN A 258 -14.31 -15.51 -28.22
N ILE A 259 -13.43 -15.06 -27.34
CA ILE A 259 -13.75 -14.77 -25.94
C ILE A 259 -14.41 -13.39 -25.87
N ASN A 260 -15.71 -13.35 -26.17
CA ASN A 260 -16.52 -12.14 -26.08
C ASN A 260 -17.21 -12.09 -24.71
N CYS A 261 -16.85 -11.12 -23.86
CA CYS A 261 -17.65 -10.79 -22.69
C CYS A 261 -18.98 -10.17 -23.17
N LYS A 262 -20.08 -10.91 -23.06
CA LYS A 262 -21.41 -10.31 -23.24
C LYS A 262 -21.62 -9.34 -22.08
N ASN A 263 -21.77 -8.06 -22.37
CA ASN A 263 -22.28 -7.07 -21.42
C ASN A 263 -23.75 -7.39 -21.13
N GLU A 264 -24.00 -8.37 -20.27
CA GLU A 264 -25.32 -8.54 -19.70
C GLU A 264 -25.58 -7.37 -18.76
N ARG A 265 -26.34 -6.39 -19.27
CA ARG A 265 -26.98 -5.36 -18.46
C ARG A 265 -27.78 -6.10 -17.38
N ARG A 266 -27.36 -5.98 -16.12
CA ARG A 266 -28.22 -6.38 -14.99
C ARG A 266 -29.50 -5.52 -15.05
N PRO A 267 -30.70 -6.11 -14.95
CA PRO A 267 -31.91 -5.33 -14.70
C PRO A 267 -31.80 -4.67 -13.31
N GLY A 268 -32.39 -3.46 -13.21
CA GLY A 268 -32.19 -2.49 -12.14
C GLY A 268 -32.67 -2.89 -10.75
#